data_AF-A0A3L6EZ45-F1
#
_entry.id   AF-A0A3L6EZ45-F1
#
_cell.length_a   1.000
_cell.length_b   1.000
_cell.length_c   1.000
_cell.angle_alpha   90.00
_cell.angle_beta   90.00
_cell.angle_gamma   90.00
#
_symmetry.space_group_name_H-M   'P 1'
#
loop_
_entity.id
_entity.type
_entity.pdbx_description
1 polymer ?
#
loop_
_entity_poly.entity_id
_entity_poly.type
_entity_poly.pdbx_seq_one_letter_code
_entity_poly.pdbx_strand_id
1 'polypeptide(L)'
;MLRHKVVAVSVGVATLGLDTYDAHMFRPKNPTYKEVWHTASLYHLVHTAALLGAPITKRPNVFGGLLAAGIVLFSGTCYTVAYLEDRKFSSPAPLGGFAFIAAWASLLF
;
A
#
# COMPACT_ATOMS: atom_id res chain seq x y z
N MET A 1 15.82 -11.82 -7.72
CA MET A 1 15.51 -10.53 -8.38
C MET A 1 14.18 -10.53 -9.13
N LEU A 2 13.87 -11.54 -9.96
CA LEU A 2 12.66 -11.54 -10.81
C LEU A 2 11.33 -11.42 -10.02
N ARG A 3 11.18 -12.14 -8.90
CA ARG A 3 9.94 -12.14 -8.10
C ARG A 3 9.54 -10.75 -7.58
N HIS A 4 10.48 -9.98 -7.02
CA HIS A 4 10.20 -8.63 -6.52
C HIS A 4 9.75 -7.68 -7.63
N LYS A 5 10.34 -7.80 -8.83
CA LYS A 5 9.94 -6.98 -9.99
C LYS A 5 8.51 -7.30 -10.42
N VAL A 6 8.14 -8.59 -10.48
CA VAL A 6 6.78 -9.00 -10.82
C VAL A 6 5.78 -8.46 -9.80
N VAL A 7 6.06 -8.61 -8.51
CA VAL A 7 5.19 -8.08 -7.45
C VAL A 7 5.07 -6.56 -7.56
N ALA A 8 6.19 -5.84 -7.67
CA ALA A 8 6.18 -4.38 -7.77
C ALA A 8 5.39 -3.88 -9.00
N VAL A 9 5.54 -4.53 -10.16
CA VAL A 9 4.81 -4.15 -11.37
C VAL A 9 3.31 -4.41 -11.20
N SER A 10 2.91 -5.58 -10.70
CA SER A 10 1.50 -5.91 -10.49
C SER A 10 0.83 -4.95 -9.50
N VAL A 11 1.52 -4.63 -8.41
CA VAL A 11 1.05 -3.70 -7.38
C VAL A 11 0.98 -2.27 -7.93
N GLY A 12 1.95 -1.87 -8.76
CA GLY A 12 1.94 -0.57 -9.45
C GLY A 12 0.77 -0.40 -10.41
N VAL A 13 0.48 -1.42 -11.23
CA VAL A 13 -0.70 -1.41 -12.10
C VAL A 13 -1.99 -1.27 -11.30
N ALA A 14 -2.12 -2.02 -10.19
CA ALA A 14 -3.27 -1.93 -9.31
C ALA A 14 -3.41 -0.53 -8.67
N THR A 15 -2.30 0.07 -8.25
CA THR A 15 -2.28 1.43 -7.67
C THR A 15 -2.85 2.44 -8.67
N LEU A 16 -2.31 2.45 -9.89
CA LEU A 16 -2.76 3.39 -10.94
C LEU A 16 -4.24 3.19 -11.32
N GLY A 17 -4.71 1.93 -11.34
CA GLY A 17 -6.13 1.63 -11.54
C GLY A 17 -7.03 2.19 -10.44
N LEU A 18 -6.60 2.10 -9.18
CA LEU A 18 -7.34 2.63 -8.04
C LEU A 18 -7.29 4.17 -7.95
N ASP A 19 -6.18 4.77 -8.36
CA ASP A 19 -6.00 6.23 -8.39
C ASP A 19 -6.84 6.88 -9.50
N THR A 20 -6.89 6.25 -10.68
CA THR A 20 -7.75 6.73 -11.77
C THR A 20 -9.23 6.58 -11.44
N TYR A 21 -9.60 5.50 -10.73
CA TYR A 21 -10.96 5.33 -10.20
C TYR A 21 -11.33 6.41 -9.19
N ASP A 22 -10.43 6.77 -8.26
CA ASP A 22 -10.63 7.88 -7.32
C ASP A 22 -10.97 9.19 -8.01
N ALA A 23 -10.13 9.58 -8.98
CA ALA A 23 -10.20 10.87 -9.63
C ALA A 23 -11.50 11.08 -10.44
N HIS A 24 -12.05 10.00 -11.00
CA HIS A 24 -13.15 10.10 -11.97
C HIS A 24 -14.49 9.55 -11.46
N MET A 25 -14.46 8.46 -10.68
CA MET A 25 -15.64 7.65 -10.38
C MET A 25 -15.96 7.59 -8.89
N PHE A 26 -14.98 7.73 -8.01
CA PHE A 26 -15.21 7.62 -6.57
C PHE A 26 -15.93 8.85 -5.99
N ARG A 27 -17.16 8.62 -5.52
CA ARG A 27 -18.07 9.65 -4.98
C ARG A 27 -18.69 9.12 -3.68
N PRO A 28 -17.95 9.08 -2.56
CA PRO A 28 -18.50 8.61 -1.28
C PRO A 28 -19.56 9.57 -0.76
N LYS A 29 -20.51 9.06 0.02
CA LYS A 29 -21.55 9.86 0.69
C LYS A 29 -20.93 10.80 1.71
N ASN A 30 -19.95 10.31 2.47
CA ASN A 30 -19.16 11.13 3.37
C ASN A 30 -17.79 11.48 2.75
N PRO A 31 -17.47 12.78 2.58
CA PRO A 31 -16.22 13.22 1.97
C PRO A 31 -14.96 12.78 2.73
N THR A 32 -15.04 12.50 4.03
CA THR A 32 -13.91 11.95 4.80
C THR A 32 -13.38 10.65 4.20
N TYR A 33 -14.23 9.82 3.59
CA TYR A 33 -13.75 8.57 2.97
C TYR A 33 -12.98 8.80 1.67
N LYS A 34 -13.14 9.96 1.04
CA LYS A 34 -12.28 10.37 -0.08
C LYS A 34 -10.85 10.64 0.40
N GLU A 35 -10.70 11.27 1.57
CA GLU A 35 -9.37 11.47 2.18
C GLU A 35 -8.73 10.15 2.61
N VAL A 36 -9.53 9.20 3.12
CA VAL A 36 -9.06 7.85 3.45
C VAL A 36 -8.59 7.11 2.18
N TRP A 37 -9.35 7.19 1.09
CA TRP A 37 -8.94 6.62 -0.20
C TRP A 37 -7.64 7.25 -0.72
N HIS A 38 -7.53 8.58 -0.65
CA HIS A 38 -6.33 9.29 -1.07
C HIS A 38 -5.10 8.91 -0.23
N THR A 39 -5.29 8.73 1.08
CA THR A 39 -4.22 8.23 1.96
C THR A 39 -3.80 6.80 1.59
N ALA A 40 -4.77 5.91 1.32
CA ALA A 40 -4.51 4.54 0.87
C ALA A 40 -3.64 4.54 -0.40
N SER A 41 -4.05 5.35 -1.38
CA SER A 41 -3.38 5.58 -2.67
C SER A 41 -1.96 6.08 -2.52
N LEU A 42 -1.76 7.16 -1.75
CA LEU A 42 -0.44 7.73 -1.54
C LEU A 42 0.54 6.70 -0.93
N TYR A 43 0.10 5.98 0.10
CA TYR A 43 0.92 4.94 0.73
C TYR A 43 1.16 3.76 -0.22
N HIS A 44 0.17 3.37 -1.01
CA HIS A 44 0.29 2.29 -1.99
C HIS A 44 1.35 2.64 -3.04
N LEU A 45 1.30 3.85 -3.61
CA LEU A 45 2.22 4.33 -4.63
C LEU A 45 3.66 4.46 -4.10
N VAL A 46 3.84 5.15 -2.97
CA VAL A 46 5.17 5.38 -2.37
C VAL A 46 5.87 4.06 -2.06
N HIS A 47 5.16 3.11 -1.46
CA HIS A 47 5.77 1.83 -1.05
C HIS A 47 5.93 0.87 -2.24
N THR A 48 5.12 1.00 -3.29
CA THR A 48 5.36 0.31 -4.57
C THR A 48 6.63 0.82 -5.24
N ALA A 49 6.84 2.14 -5.26
CA ALA A 49 8.07 2.73 -5.78
C ALA A 49 9.29 2.26 -4.97
N ALA A 50 9.18 2.21 -3.64
CA ALA A 50 10.22 1.65 -2.79
C ALA A 50 10.47 0.15 -3.07
N LEU A 51 9.43 -0.63 -3.35
CA LEU A 51 9.52 -2.06 -3.66
C LEU A 51 10.29 -2.34 -4.95
N LEU A 52 10.25 -1.44 -5.94
CA LEU A 52 11.10 -1.52 -7.13
C LEU A 52 12.60 -1.45 -6.79
N GLY A 53 12.94 -0.74 -5.71
CA GLY A 53 14.28 -0.67 -5.14
C GLY A 53 14.67 -1.87 -4.29
N ALA A 54 13.77 -2.80 -3.97
CA ALA A 54 14.11 -3.95 -3.13
C ALA A 54 15.31 -4.79 -3.63
N PRO A 55 15.47 -5.06 -4.94
CA PRO A 55 16.59 -5.86 -5.46
C PRO A 55 17.99 -5.32 -5.20
N ILE A 56 18.14 -4.02 -4.92
CA ILE A 56 19.45 -3.38 -4.68
C ILE A 56 19.80 -3.31 -3.18
N THR A 57 18.90 -3.75 -2.30
CA THR A 57 19.11 -3.75 -0.85
C THR A 57 19.91 -4.97 -0.40
N LYS A 58 20.50 -4.91 0.81
CA LYS A 58 21.26 -6.02 1.40
C LYS A 58 20.41 -7.25 1.69
N ARG A 59 19.13 -7.07 2.04
CA ARG A 59 18.17 -8.13 2.36
C ARG A 59 16.87 -7.99 1.55
N PRO A 60 16.90 -8.24 0.23
CA PRO A 60 15.81 -7.92 -0.69
C PRO A 60 14.49 -8.62 -0.34
N ASN A 61 14.55 -9.87 0.12
CA ASN A 61 13.36 -10.63 0.49
C ASN A 61 12.67 -10.07 1.75
N VAL A 62 13.45 -9.57 2.72
CA VAL A 62 12.91 -9.03 3.97
C VAL A 62 12.29 -7.67 3.71
N PHE A 63 13.04 -6.76 3.08
CA PHE A 63 12.56 -5.44 2.73
C PHE A 63 11.34 -5.50 1.80
N GLY A 64 11.44 -6.28 0.72
CA GLY A 64 10.36 -6.40 -0.26
C GLY A 64 9.14 -7.12 0.29
N GLY A 65 9.33 -8.16 1.11
CA GLY A 65 8.22 -8.87 1.76
C GLY A 65 7.45 -8.00 2.74
N LEU A 66 8.16 -7.22 3.56
CA LEU A 66 7.55 -6.31 4.53
C LEU A 66 6.82 -5.14 3.85
N LEU A 67 7.39 -4.58 2.78
CA LEU A 67 6.70 -3.57 1.95
C LEU A 67 5.42 -4.13 1.33
N ALA A 68 5.48 -5.32 0.71
CA ALA A 68 4.31 -5.94 0.10
C ALA A 68 3.23 -6.25 1.15
N ALA A 69 3.61 -6.77 2.31
CA ALA A 69 2.70 -7.01 3.43
C ALA A 69 2.06 -5.71 3.93
N GLY A 70 2.85 -4.64 4.07
CA GLY A 70 2.36 -3.31 4.45
C GLY A 70 1.36 -2.75 3.45
N ILE A 71 1.62 -2.86 2.15
CA ILE A 71 0.69 -2.41 1.08
C ILE A 71 -0.66 -3.13 1.20
N VAL A 72 -0.64 -4.46 1.33
CA VAL A 72 -1.88 -5.25 1.44
C VAL A 72 -2.64 -4.91 2.72
N LEU A 73 -1.95 -4.88 3.87
CA LEU A 73 -2.61 -4.70 5.17
C LEU A 73 -3.00 -3.25 5.45
N PHE A 74 -2.19 -2.27 5.08
CA PHE A 74 -2.48 -0.85 5.32
C PHE A 74 -3.34 -0.28 4.20
N SER A 75 -2.79 -0.19 2.98
CA SER A 75 -3.51 0.44 1.86
C SER A 75 -4.75 -0.35 1.47
N GLY A 76 -4.68 -1.68 1.40
CA GLY A 76 -5.84 -2.53 1.15
C GLY A 76 -6.97 -2.30 2.15
N THR A 77 -6.65 -2.25 3.45
CA THR A 77 -7.64 -1.92 4.48
C THR A 77 -8.23 -0.53 4.29
N CYS A 78 -7.41 0.49 4.07
CA CYS A 78 -7.90 1.85 3.87
C CYS A 78 -8.81 1.97 2.63
N TYR A 79 -8.51 1.27 1.54
CA TYR A 79 -9.43 1.18 0.39
C TYR A 79 -10.75 0.52 0.77
N THR A 80 -10.74 -0.58 1.53
CA THR A 80 -11.99 -1.24 1.97
C THR A 80 -12.83 -0.34 2.88
N VAL A 81 -12.20 0.36 3.82
CA VAL A 81 -12.86 1.31 4.73
C VAL A 81 -13.45 2.48 3.94
N ALA A 82 -12.72 2.99 2.96
CA ALA A 82 -13.19 4.08 2.11
C ALA A 82 -14.36 3.63 1.21
N TYR A 83 -14.27 2.44 0.62
CA TYR A 83 -15.29 1.89 -0.27
C TYR A 83 -16.60 1.56 0.46
N LEU A 84 -16.50 0.93 1.63
CA LEU A 84 -17.66 0.55 2.45
C LEU A 84 -18.19 1.70 3.30
N GLU A 85 -17.44 2.80 3.40
CA GLU A 85 -17.73 3.92 4.29
C GLU A 85 -17.93 3.49 5.76
N ASP A 86 -17.19 2.46 6.20
CA ASP A 86 -17.27 1.88 7.54
C ASP A 86 -15.88 1.62 8.14
N ARG A 87 -15.60 2.28 9.27
CA ARG A 87 -14.33 2.18 10.00
C ARG A 87 -14.17 0.89 10.80
N LYS A 88 -15.21 0.05 10.95
CA LYS A 88 -15.09 -1.25 11.63
C LYS A 88 -14.05 -2.16 10.98
N PHE A 89 -13.81 -1.98 9.67
CA PHE A 89 -12.82 -2.75 8.93
C PHE A 89 -11.38 -2.23 9.11
N SER A 90 -11.14 -1.16 9.88
CA SER A 90 -9.82 -0.54 10.02
C SER A 90 -8.80 -1.34 10.86
N SER A 91 -9.25 -2.41 11.54
CA SER A 91 -8.39 -3.19 12.46
C SER A 91 -7.08 -3.73 11.87
N PRO A 92 -6.98 -4.13 10.58
CA PRO A 92 -5.71 -4.60 10.02
C PRO A 92 -4.74 -3.48 9.64
N ALA A 93 -5.19 -2.22 9.52
CA ALA A 93 -4.34 -1.12 9.07
C ALA A 93 -3.12 -0.87 9.98
N PRO A 94 -3.23 -0.87 11.33
CA PRO A 94 -2.07 -0.70 12.20
C PRO A 94 -0.97 -1.75 11.98
N LEU A 95 -1.35 -3.01 11.69
CA LEU A 95 -0.39 -4.08 11.40
C LEU A 95 0.38 -3.79 10.10
N GLY A 96 -0.29 -3.26 9.09
CA GLY A 96 0.37 -2.81 7.87
C GLY A 96 1.31 -1.63 8.10
N GLY A 97 0.94 -0.70 8.97
CA GLY A 97 1.82 0.40 9.41
C GLY A 97 3.11 -0.10 10.08
N PHE A 98 2.99 -1.08 11.00
CA PHE A 98 4.16 -1.72 11.59
C PHE A 98 5.02 -2.48 10.58
N ALA A 99 4.40 -3.13 9.59
CA ALA A 99 5.12 -3.79 8.51
C ALA A 99 5.94 -2.77 7.68
N PHE A 100 5.39 -1.59 7.38
CA PHE A 100 6.16 -0.53 6.73
C PHE A 100 7.34 -0.06 7.58
N ILE A 101 7.13 0.20 8.87
CA ILE A 101 8.20 0.62 9.79
C ILE A 101 9.31 -0.44 9.82
N ALA A 102 8.95 -1.72 9.95
CA ALA A 102 9.88 -2.83 9.94
C ALA A 102 10.63 -2.95 8.60
N ALA A 103 9.95 -2.70 7.48
CA ALA A 103 10.60 -2.68 6.16
C ALA A 103 11.71 -1.63 6.13
N TRP A 104 11.42 -0.38 6.46
CA TRP A 104 12.41 0.69 6.50
C TRP A 104 13.54 0.42 7.49
N ALA A 105 13.23 -0.07 8.69
CA ALA A 105 14.23 -0.45 9.68
C ALA A 105 15.15 -1.58 9.20
N SER A 106 14.65 -2.50 8.36
CA SER A 106 15.46 -3.60 7.82
C SER A 106 16.60 -3.13 6.91
N LEU A 107 16.55 -1.90 6.39
CA LEU A 107 17.64 -1.31 5.59
C LEU A 107 18.89 -0.99 6.42
N LEU A 108 18.78 -0.91 7.75
CA LEU A 108 19.93 -0.68 8.63
C LEU A 108 20.87 -1.90 8.75
N PHE A 109 20.45 -3.10 8.34
CA PHE A 109 21.11 -4.38 8.65
C PHE A 109 21.37 -5.30 7.44
#